data_AF-A0A060CEU3-F1
#
_entry.id   AF-A0A060CEU3-F1
#
_cell.length_a   1.000
_cell.length_b   1.000
_cell.length_c   1.000
_cell.angle_alpha   90.00
_cell.angle_beta   90.00
_cell.angle_gamma   90.00
#
_symmetry.space_group_name_H-M   'P 1'
#
loop_
_entity.id
_entity.type
_entity.pdbx_description
1 polymer ?
#
loop_
_entity_poly.entity_id
_entity_poly.type
_entity_poly.pdbx_seq_one_letter_code
_entity_poly.pdbx_strand_id
1 'polypeptide(L)' 'MNNYQIALKKGYSEQKALALINARSRDNARTPMQWNSSKYAGFSTVAPWLALGTDISGIDVAAEEKNPTSVLNFYRQ' A
#
# COMPACT_ATOMS: atom_id res chain seq x y z
N MET A 1 -10.00 -10.58 -16.60
CA MET A 1 -9.56 -9.80 -17.78
C MET A 1 -8.37 -8.93 -17.35
N ASN A 2 -7.29 -8.86 -18.14
CA ASN A 2 -6.13 -8.02 -17.81
C ASN A 2 -6.39 -6.57 -18.27
N ASN A 3 -6.68 -5.66 -17.33
CA ASN A 3 -7.05 -4.27 -17.62
C ASN A 3 -5.93 -3.47 -18.31
N TYR A 4 -4.66 -3.83 -18.08
CA TYR A 4 -3.51 -3.20 -18.75
C TYR A 4 -3.53 -3.49 -20.25
N GLN A 5 -3.68 -4.76 -20.59
CA GLN A 5 -3.74 -5.19 -21.98
C GLN A 5 -4.95 -4.60 -22.71
N ILE A 6 -6.09 -4.43 -22.02
CA ILE A 6 -7.26 -3.76 -22.57
C ILE A 6 -6.98 -2.28 -22.82
N ALA A 7 -6.33 -1.58 -21.89
CA ALA A 7 -6.00 -0.16 -22.04
C ALA A 7 -5.02 0.07 -23.20
N LEU A 8 -3.99 -0.75 -23.33
CA LEU A 8 -3.06 -0.67 -24.47
C LEU A 8 -3.78 -0.89 -25.80
N LYS A 9 -4.64 -1.91 -25.88
CA LYS A 9 -5.46 -2.18 -27.09
C LYS A 9 -6.44 -1.05 -27.43
N LYS A 10 -6.82 -0.22 -26.45
CA LYS A 10 -7.66 0.97 -26.65
C LYS A 10 -6.86 2.22 -27.05
N GLY A 11 -5.54 2.11 -27.22
CA GLY A 11 -4.67 3.21 -27.68
C GLY A 11 -4.17 4.13 -26.56
N TYR A 12 -4.30 3.75 -25.29
CA TYR A 12 -3.65 4.49 -24.21
C TYR A 12 -2.14 4.25 -24.23
N SER A 13 -1.35 5.29 -23.92
CA SER A 13 0.08 5.13 -23.67
C SER A 13 0.31 4.23 -22.45
N GLU A 14 1.45 3.56 -22.39
CA GLU A 14 1.80 2.68 -21.26
C GLU A 14 1.71 3.40 -19.92
N GLN A 15 2.22 4.63 -19.84
CA GLN A 15 2.16 5.46 -18.64
C GLN A 15 0.71 5.75 -18.21
N LYS A 16 -0.16 6.11 -19.15
CA LYS A 16 -1.57 6.40 -18.86
C LYS A 16 -2.33 5.13 -18.49
N ALA A 17 -2.04 4.00 -19.15
CA ALA A 17 -2.59 2.70 -18.81
C ALA A 17 -2.19 2.28 -17.38
N LEU A 18 -0.91 2.40 -17.03
CA LEU A 18 -0.40 2.09 -15.68
C LEU A 18 -1.04 3.00 -14.62
N ALA A 19 -1.11 4.32 -14.86
CA ALA A 19 -1.71 5.26 -13.91
C ALA A 19 -3.19 4.92 -13.64
N LEU A 20 -3.97 4.63 -14.68
CA LEU A 20 -5.39 4.25 -14.55
C LEU A 20 -5.58 2.97 -13.74
N ILE A 21 -4.67 2.02 -13.90
CA ILE A 21 -4.76 0.72 -13.22
C ILE A 21 -4.32 0.85 -11.79
N ASN A 22 -3.20 1.54 -11.54
CA ASN A 22 -2.72 1.80 -10.19
C ASN A 22 -3.77 2.53 -9.36
N ALA A 23 -4.50 3.49 -9.92
CA ALA A 23 -5.57 4.20 -9.23
C ALA A 23 -6.74 3.31 -8.76
N ARG A 24 -6.90 2.11 -9.34
CA ARG A 24 -7.99 1.17 -9.03
C ARG A 24 -7.50 -0.22 -8.67
N SER A 25 -6.20 -0.38 -8.46
CA SER A 25 -5.61 -1.68 -8.23
C SER A 25 -6.00 -2.16 -6.85
N ARG A 26 -6.44 -3.43 -6.78
CA ARG A 26 -6.65 -4.09 -5.48
C ARG A 26 -5.34 -4.26 -4.72
N ASP A 27 -4.21 -4.21 -5.41
CA ASP A 27 -2.90 -4.34 -4.79
C ASP A 27 -2.55 -3.14 -3.90
N ASN A 28 -3.24 -2.00 -4.06
CA ASN A 28 -3.14 -0.88 -3.13
C ASN A 28 -3.56 -1.26 -1.70
N ALA A 29 -4.45 -2.24 -1.55
CA ALA A 29 -4.91 -2.76 -0.25
C ALA A 29 -4.20 -4.05 0.17
N ARG A 30 -3.16 -4.47 -0.57
CA ARG A 30 -2.41 -5.72 -0.33
C ARG A 30 -0.94 -5.46 -0.03
N THR A 31 -0.55 -4.21 0.11
CA THR A 31 0.79 -3.88 0.60
C THR A 31 0.96 -4.49 1.99
N PRO A 32 2.20 -4.87 2.36
CA PRO A 32 2.46 -5.43 3.69
C PRO A 32 1.98 -4.52 4.82
N MET A 33 1.42 -5.13 5.88
CA MET A 33 0.99 -4.40 7.07
C MET A 33 2.18 -3.68 7.73
N GLN A 34 1.96 -2.43 8.14
CA GLN A 34 2.98 -1.60 8.79
C GLN A 34 2.90 -1.73 10.31
N TRP A 35 3.65 -2.69 10.88
CA TRP A 35 3.64 -2.94 12.32
C TRP A 35 4.50 -1.95 13.11
N ASN A 36 5.67 -1.59 12.57
CA ASN A 36 6.61 -0.68 13.22
C ASN A 36 7.63 -0.12 12.20
N SER A 37 8.55 0.73 12.67
CA SER A 37 9.58 1.38 11.84
C SER A 37 10.80 0.51 11.47
N SER A 38 10.77 -0.79 11.76
CA SER A 38 11.86 -1.70 11.39
C SER A 38 11.84 -2.05 9.90
N LYS A 39 12.84 -2.82 9.45
CA LYS A 39 12.93 -3.29 8.06
C LYS A 39 11.63 -3.99 7.65
N TYR A 40 11.15 -3.67 6.44
CA TYR A 40 9.87 -4.16 5.92
C TYR A 40 8.67 -3.86 6.85
N ALA A 41 8.74 -2.76 7.58
CA ALA A 41 7.74 -2.31 8.55
C ALA A 41 7.40 -3.35 9.64
N GLY A 42 8.34 -4.24 9.96
CA GLY A 42 8.10 -5.35 10.88
C GLY A 42 7.23 -6.49 10.32
N PHE A 43 6.83 -6.43 9.05
CA PHE A 43 6.04 -7.48 8.41
C PHE A 43 6.82 -8.77 8.17
N SER A 44 8.10 -8.66 7.82
CA SER A 44 8.95 -9.79 7.44
C SER A 44 10.42 -9.49 7.73
N THR A 45 11.22 -10.54 7.89
CA THR A 45 12.69 -10.44 7.97
C THR A 45 13.35 -10.47 6.58
N VAL A 46 12.62 -10.92 5.56
CA VAL A 46 13.04 -11.00 4.15
C VAL A 46 12.16 -10.15 3.25
N ALA A 47 12.62 -9.89 2.02
CA ALA A 47 11.89 -9.08 1.05
C ALA A 47 10.44 -9.59 0.85
N PRO A 48 9.42 -8.76 1.12
CA PRO A 48 8.04 -9.15 0.87
C PRO A 48 7.76 -9.22 -0.64
N TRP A 49 6.73 -9.98 -1.01
CA TRP A 49 6.30 -10.19 -2.39
C TRP A 49 5.74 -8.91 -3.06
N LEU A 50 5.30 -7.93 -2.26
CA LEU A 50 4.97 -6.57 -2.68
C LEU A 50 5.74 -5.54 -1.86
N ALA A 51 6.07 -4.41 -2.48
CA ALA A 51 6.63 -3.26 -1.76
C ALA A 51 5.62 -2.67 -0.76
N LEU A 52 6.12 -1.96 0.25
CA LEU A 52 5.33 -1.30 1.30
C LEU A 52 4.41 -0.18 0.78
N GLY A 53 4.63 0.31 -0.43
CA GLY A 53 3.95 1.51 -0.96
C GLY A 53 4.76 2.78 -0.69
N THR A 54 4.15 3.94 -0.90
CA THR A 54 4.79 5.27 -0.77
C THR A 54 4.68 5.85 0.63
N ASP A 55 3.72 5.40 1.42
CA ASP A 55 3.29 6.05 2.67
C ASP A 55 3.87 5.30 3.89
N ILE A 56 5.19 5.16 3.90
CA ILE A 56 5.90 4.32 4.87
C ILE A 56 6.28 5.09 6.14
N SER A 57 6.35 6.42 6.05
CA SER A 57 6.88 7.26 7.14
C SER A 57 5.76 7.72 8.07
N GLY A 58 5.75 7.19 9.28
CA GLY A 58 4.91 7.67 10.38
C GLY A 58 3.50 7.07 10.46
N ILE A 59 3.18 6.08 9.62
CA ILE A 59 1.92 5.33 9.64
C ILE A 59 2.24 3.86 9.95
N ASP A 60 2.38 3.54 11.23
CA ASP A 60 2.59 2.17 11.71
C ASP A 60 1.90 1.93 13.06
N VAL A 61 1.60 0.67 13.36
CA VAL A 61 0.87 0.29 14.58
C VAL A 61 1.60 0.75 15.84
N ALA A 62 2.91 0.56 15.93
CA ALA A 62 3.68 0.94 17.12
C ALA A 62 3.64 2.45 17.40
N ALA A 63 3.58 3.29 16.37
CA ALA A 63 3.38 4.74 16.50
C ALA A 63 1.93 5.06 16.88
N GLU A 64 0.95 4.44 16.22
CA GLU A 64 -0.46 4.68 16.48
C GLU A 64 -0.93 4.23 17.86
N GLU A 65 -0.38 3.13 18.40
CA GLU A 65 -0.68 2.67 19.76
C GLU A 65 -0.29 3.69 20.83
N LYS A 66 0.79 4.44 20.61
CA LYS A 66 1.30 5.45 21.54
C LYS A 66 0.55 6.78 21.44
N ASN A 67 -0.19 7.01 20.36
CA ASN A 67 -0.93 8.25 20.14
C ASN A 67 -2.41 8.06 20.54
N PRO A 68 -2.89 8.66 21.65
CA PRO A 68 -4.27 8.51 22.09
C PRO A 68 -5.33 8.99 21.08
N THR A 69 -4.96 9.85 20.12
CA THR A 69 -5.84 10.37 19.06
C THR A 69 -5.58 9.75 17.69
N SER A 70 -4.86 8.62 17.62
CA SER A 70 -4.60 7.90 16.38
C SER A 70 -5.87 7.29 15.76
N VAL A 71 -5.79 6.93 14.48
CA VAL A 71 -6.87 6.21 13.78
C VAL A 71 -7.12 4.87 14.48
N LEU A 72 -6.08 4.12 14.81
CA LEU A 72 -6.17 2.86 15.56
C LEU A 72 -6.93 3.02 16.88
N ASN A 73 -6.55 4.00 17.69
CA ASN A 73 -7.18 4.22 19.00
C ASN A 73 -8.58 4.83 18.90
N PHE A 74 -8.89 5.53 17.80
CA PHE A 74 -10.26 5.92 17.47
C PHE A 74 -11.15 4.69 17.21
N TYR A 75 -10.67 3.70 16.44
CA TYR A 75 -11.43 2.47 16.14
C TYR A 75 -11.56 1.49 17.32
N ARG A 76 -10.74 1.61 18.37
CA ARG A 76 -10.80 0.74 19.57
C ARG A 76 -11.82 1.19 20.63
N GLN A 77 -12.34 2.41 20.51
CA GLN A 77 -13.37 2.98 21.38
C GLN A 77 -14.77 2.55 20.92
#